data_AF-A0A0S7WPC9-F1
#
_entry.id   AF-A0A0S7WPC9-F1
#
_cell.length_a   1.000
_cell.length_b   1.000
_cell.length_c   1.000
_cell.angle_alpha   90.00
_cell.angle_beta   90.00
_cell.angle_gamma   90.00
#
_symmetry.space_group_name_H-M   'P 1'
#
loop_
_entity.id
_entity.type
_entity.pdbx_description
1 polymer ?
#
loop_
_entity_poly.entity_id
_entity_poly.type
_entity_poly.pdbx_seq_one_letter_code
_entity_poly.pdbx_strand_id
1 'polypeptide(L)' 'QSFYAIGEVWLPNGNPYSGNPVVGPTHLTLDPGASASRHVTHMIPYNAPYGTYTYAGTVGLPPDIVIDSDSFEFDVIP' A
#
# COMPACT_ATOMS: atom_id res chain seq x y z
N GLN A 1 20.96 0.48 -3.79
CA GLN A 1 20.29 -0.45 -2.86
C GLN A 1 19.03 -0.97 -3.53
N SER A 2 18.75 -2.26 -3.38
CA SER A 2 17.53 -2.88 -3.89
C SER A 2 16.55 -3.14 -2.75
N PHE A 3 15.25 -2.99 -3.00
CA PHE A 3 14.17 -3.25 -2.06
C PHE A 3 12.85 -3.52 -2.80
N TYR A 4 11.85 -3.98 -2.08
CA TYR A 4 10.49 -4.16 -2.58
C TYR A 4 9.57 -3.10 -2.01
N ALA A 5 8.60 -2.65 -2.80
CA ALA A 5 7.52 -1.77 -2.38
C ALA A 5 6.16 -2.45 -2.61
N ILE A 6 5.28 -2.38 -1.61
CA ILE A 6 3.89 -2.84 -1.67
C ILE A 6 2.95 -1.76 -1.15
N GLY A 7 1.71 -1.78 -1.62
CA GLY A 7 0.58 -1.03 -1.05
C GLY A 7 -0.55 -1.98 -0.73
N GLU A 8 -1.09 -1.88 0.47
CA GLU A 8 -2.13 -2.77 1.01
C GLU A 8 -3.26 -1.95 1.64
N VAL A 9 -4.46 -2.52 1.65
CA VAL A 9 -5.66 -1.90 2.23
C VAL A 9 -6.25 -2.79 3.31
N TRP A 10 -6.66 -2.19 4.42
CA TRP A 10 -7.48 -2.81 5.45
C TRP A 10 -8.89 -2.24 5.39
N LEU A 11 -9.86 -3.14 5.45
CA LEU A 11 -11.28 -2.84 5.45
C LEU A 11 -11.71 -2.24 6.80
N PRO A 12 -12.89 -1.59 6.89
CA PRO A 12 -13.37 -0.99 8.13
C PRO A 12 -13.54 -1.95 9.32
N ASN A 13 -13.62 -3.26 9.04
CA ASN A 13 -13.66 -4.30 10.08
C ASN A 13 -12.25 -4.77 10.52
N GLY A 14 -11.18 -4.15 10.03
CA GLY A 14 -9.79 -4.51 10.31
C GLY A 14 -9.25 -5.70 9.50
N ASN A 15 -10.06 -6.35 8.65
CA ASN A 15 -9.57 -7.42 7.79
C ASN A 15 -8.79 -6.85 6.60
N PRO A 16 -7.73 -7.52 6.14
CA PRO A 16 -7.06 -7.13 4.89
C PRO A 16 -8.02 -7.28 3.71
N TYR A 17 -7.94 -6.36 2.76
CA TYR A 17 -8.66 -6.47 1.51
C TYR A 17 -8.17 -7.70 0.73
N SER A 18 -9.10 -8.49 0.20
CA SER A 18 -8.77 -9.74 -0.50
C SER A 18 -7.96 -9.55 -1.78
N GLY A 19 -8.00 -8.34 -2.37
CA GLY A 19 -7.18 -7.99 -3.53
C GLY A 19 -5.80 -7.44 -3.17
N ASN A 20 -5.37 -7.52 -1.90
CA ASN A 20 -4.03 -7.10 -1.53
C ASN A 20 -2.94 -8.01 -2.17
N PRO A 21 -1.78 -7.43 -2.50
CA PRO A 21 -1.49 -6.00 -2.46
C PRO A 21 -2.16 -5.24 -3.61
N VAL A 22 -2.71 -4.06 -3.33
CA VAL A 22 -3.30 -3.18 -4.36
C VAL A 22 -2.24 -2.47 -5.20
N VAL A 23 -0.99 -2.42 -4.71
CA VAL A 23 0.19 -1.99 -5.47
C VAL A 23 1.34 -2.96 -5.23
N GLY A 24 2.01 -3.38 -6.31
CA GLY A 24 3.19 -4.24 -6.22
C GLY A 24 2.84 -5.73 -6.06
N PRO A 25 3.77 -6.55 -5.54
CA PRO A 25 5.12 -6.19 -5.09
C PRO A 25 5.99 -5.69 -6.24
N THR A 26 6.63 -4.54 -6.06
CA THR A 26 7.53 -3.94 -7.06
C THR A 26 8.96 -4.01 -6.56
N HIS A 27 9.84 -4.68 -7.31
CA HIS A 27 11.28 -4.68 -7.05
C HIS A 27 11.93 -3.42 -7.64
N LEU A 28 12.61 -2.63 -6.81
CA LEU A 28 13.29 -1.40 -7.21
C LEU A 28 14.76 -1.46 -6.81
N THR A 29 15.62 -0.85 -7.63
CA THR A 29 17.02 -0.60 -7.30
C THR A 29 17.31 0.88 -7.51
N LEU A 30 17.79 1.54 -6.46
CA LEU A 30 18.19 2.96 -6.50
C LEU A 30 19.70 3.09 -6.34
N ASP A 31 20.32 3.93 -7.16
CA ASP A 31 21.71 4.34 -7.00
C ASP A 31 21.86 5.27 -5.77
N PRO A 32 23.09 5.43 -5.23
CA PRO A 32 23.33 6.34 -4.12
C PRO A 32 22.85 7.77 -4.43
N GLY A 33 21.98 8.31 -3.57
CA GLY A 33 21.39 9.66 -3.73
C GLY A 33 20.23 9.74 -4.75
N ALA A 34 19.88 8.64 -5.41
CA ALA A 34 18.73 8.61 -6.32
C ALA A 34 17.40 8.59 -5.55
N SER A 35 16.35 9.14 -6.17
CA SER A 35 14.98 9.05 -5.69
C SER A 35 14.05 8.66 -6.83
N ALA A 36 12.97 7.95 -6.50
CA ALA A 36 11.90 7.59 -7.42
C ALA A 36 10.56 7.90 -6.76
N SER A 37 9.61 8.41 -7.54
CA SER A 37 8.24 8.65 -7.10
C SER A 37 7.25 8.15 -8.13
N ARG A 38 6.11 7.66 -7.65
CA ARG A 38 5.00 7.21 -8.50
C ARG A 38 3.69 7.66 -7.89
N HIS A 39 2.87 8.31 -8.70
CA HIS A 39 1.48 8.58 -8.34
C HIS A 39 0.61 7.37 -8.71
N VAL A 40 -0.25 6.94 -7.79
CA VAL A 40 -1.16 5.81 -7.99
C VAL A 40 -2.58 6.25 -7.68
N THR A 41 -3.54 5.78 -8.47
CA THR A 41 -4.97 6.03 -8.27
C THR A 41 -5.70 4.70 -8.27
N HIS A 42 -6.66 4.54 -7.37
CA HIS A 42 -7.52 3.37 -7.27
C HIS A 42 -8.98 3.78 -7.44
N MET A 43 -9.73 2.96 -8.17
CA MET A 43 -11.18 3.07 -8.19
C MET A 43 -11.75 2.30 -6.99
N ILE A 44 -12.53 2.97 -6.15
CA ILE A 44 -13.23 2.30 -5.05
C ILE A 44 -14.44 1.55 -5.64
N PRO A 45 -14.56 0.22 -5.42
CA PRO A 45 -15.72 -0.53 -5.90
C PRO A 45 -17.03 0.03 -5.36
N TYR A 46 -18.08 0.06 -6.19
CA TYR A 46 -19.39 0.60 -5.79
C TYR A 46 -20.02 -0.15 -4.60
N ASN A 47 -19.68 -1.43 -4.43
CA ASN A 47 -20.14 -2.26 -3.32
C ASN A 47 -19.17 -2.29 -2.13
N ALA A 48 -18.18 -1.40 -2.08
CA ALA A 48 -17.30 -1.27 -0.93
C ALA A 48 -18.14 -0.91 0.31
N PRO A 49 -17.98 -1.63 1.44
CA PRO A 49 -18.65 -1.27 2.68
C PRO A 49 -18.36 0.18 3.09
N TYR A 50 -19.36 0.89 3.63
CA TYR A 50 -19.12 2.18 4.25
C TYR A 50 -18.25 2.06 5.50
N GLY A 51 -17.43 3.07 5.75
CA GLY A 51 -16.54 3.14 6.91
C GLY A 51 -15.13 3.60 6.55
N THR A 52 -14.27 3.62 7.57
CA THR A 52 -12.87 4.05 7.46
C THR A 52 -11.99 2.90 7.01
N TYR A 53 -11.22 3.12 5.96
CA TYR A 53 -10.23 2.20 5.44
C TYR A 53 -8.84 2.72 5.76
N THR A 54 -7.88 1.81 5.93
CA THR A 54 -6.45 2.18 6.06
C THR A 54 -5.73 1.72 4.81
N TYR A 55 -5.05 2.63 4.12
CA TYR A 55 -4.09 2.31 3.06
C TYR A 55 -2.69 2.41 3.65
N ALA A 56 -1.88 1.35 3.53
CA ALA A 56 -0.48 1.38 3.96
C ALA A 56 0.45 1.07 2.79
N GLY A 57 1.51 1.85 2.66
CA GLY A 57 2.65 1.58 1.80
C GLY A 57 3.81 1.07 2.63
N THR A 58 4.44 -0.02 2.19
CA THR A 58 5.58 -0.62 2.88
C THR A 58 6.73 -0.82 1.91
N VAL A 59 7.94 -0.42 2.30
CA VAL A 59 9.17 -0.77 1.61
C VAL A 59 10.02 -1.68 2.49
N GLY A 60 10.63 -2.70 1.90
CA GLY A 60 11.30 -3.73 2.67
C GLY A 60 12.09 -4.74 1.85
N LEU A 61 12.63 -5.73 2.55
CA LEU A 61 13.26 -6.90 1.96
C LEU A 61 12.47 -8.14 2.41
N PRO A 62 11.93 -8.94 1.46
CA PRO A 62 11.27 -10.17 1.83
C PRO A 62 12.25 -11.15 2.50
N PRO A 63 11.76 -12.04 3.38
CA PRO A 63 10.34 -12.22 3.71
C PRO A 63 9.80 -11.26 4.80
N ASP A 64 10.64 -10.68 5.66
CA ASP A 64 10.21 -10.13 6.95
C ASP A 64 10.90 -8.82 7.38
N ILE A 65 11.72 -8.21 6.51
CA ILE A 65 12.39 -6.95 6.83
C ILE A 65 11.56 -5.79 6.30
N VAL A 66 11.01 -4.98 7.20
CA VAL A 66 10.45 -3.66 6.87
C VAL A 66 11.54 -2.60 7.04
N ILE A 67 11.80 -1.83 5.97
CA ILE A 67 12.72 -0.70 6.00
C ILE A 67 11.97 0.56 6.44
N ASP A 68 10.80 0.79 5.86
CA ASP A 68 9.93 1.91 6.17
C ASP A 68 8.48 1.58 5.80
N SER A 69 7.53 2.22 6.47
CA SER A 69 6.11 2.07 6.20
C SER A 69 5.38 3.34 6.60
N ASP A 70 4.39 3.72 5.80
CA ASP A 70 3.51 4.84 6.10
C ASP A 70 2.07 4.48 5.72
N SER A 71 1.11 5.15 6.34
CA SER A 71 -0.30 4.89 6.10
C SER A 71 -1.16 6.14 6.19
N PHE A 72 -2.30 6.09 5.52
CA PHE A 72 -3.35 7.09 5.66
C PHE A 72 -4.71 6.40 5.69
N GLU A 73 -5.66 7.11 6.30
CA GLU A 73 -7.05 6.68 6.39
C GLU A 73 -7.91 7.42 5.36
N PHE A 74 -8.96 6.76 4.88
CA PHE A 74 -9.99 7.39 4.07
C PHE A 74 -11.36 6.81 4.39
N ASP A 75 -12.39 7.66 4.35
CA ASP A 75 -13.76 7.25 4.60
C ASP A 75 -14.52 7.01 3.29
N VAL A 76 -15.24 5.89 3.25
CA VAL A 76 -16.28 5.65 2.25
C VAL A 76 -17.62 5.94 2.93
N ILE A 77 -18.29 6.99 2.47
CA ILE A 77 -19.58 7.47 2.98
C ILE A 77 -20.68 7.34 1.91
N PRO A 78 -21.98 7.35 2.32
CA PRO A 78 -23.11 7.32 1.39
C PRO A 78 -23.17 8.49 0.40
#